data_AF-A0A7V3A148-F1
#
_entry.id   AF-A0A7V3A148-F1
#
_cell.length_a   1.000
_cell.length_b   1.000
_cell.length_c   1.000
_cell.angle_alpha   90.00
_cell.angle_beta   90.00
_cell.angle_gamma   90.00
#
_symmetry.space_group_name_H-M   'P 1'
#
loop_
_entity.id
_entity.type
_entity.pdbx_description
1 polymer ?
#
loop_
_entity_poly.entity_id
_entity_poly.type
_entity_poly.pdbx_seq_one_letter_code
_entity_poly.pdbx_strand_id
1 'polypeptide(L)'
;MTSKERSDNEWVEELSSTGATQTSALEDLRIILKGGLLRALPGTIQGVRKEFESNIDDFIQETLVLVLRHLDTYQGRSKFTTWVYKIAIRTVFSELRRRRWKDVFLEEEMKSGQASPEELA
;
A
#
# COMPACT_ATOMS: atom_id res chain seq x y z
N MET A 1 10.54 2.91 17.90
CA MET A 1 10.65 4.33 17.56
C MET A 1 9.23 4.90 17.50
N THR A 2 8.93 5.87 18.35
CA THR A 2 7.64 6.57 18.42
C THR A 2 7.62 7.69 17.38
N SER A 3 6.54 7.83 16.60
CA SER A 3 6.47 8.93 15.63
C SER A 3 6.33 10.27 16.33
N LYS A 4 7.01 11.31 15.84
CA LYS A 4 6.80 12.70 16.29
C LYS A 4 5.35 13.13 16.04
N GLU A 5 4.72 13.80 17.00
CA GLU A 5 3.41 14.45 16.77
C GLU A 5 3.58 15.63 15.81
N ARG A 6 2.79 15.64 14.73
CA ARG A 6 2.74 16.69 13.72
C ARG A 6 1.31 17.13 13.49
N SER A 7 1.11 18.43 13.37
CA SER A 7 -0.12 19.03 12.85
C SER A 7 -0.30 18.74 11.36
N ASP A 8 -1.52 18.98 10.88
CA ASP A 8 -1.88 18.73 9.49
C ASP A 8 -1.06 19.61 8.51
N ASN A 9 -0.69 20.83 8.92
CA ASN A 9 0.12 21.74 8.09
C ASN A 9 1.60 21.35 8.10
N GLU A 10 2.15 20.96 9.25
CA GLU A 10 3.53 20.47 9.35
C GLU A 10 3.75 19.23 8.48
N TRP A 11 2.75 18.35 8.37
CA TRP A 11 2.82 17.23 7.42
C TRP A 11 3.02 17.68 5.99
N VAL A 12 2.22 18.64 5.52
CA VAL A 12 2.30 19.13 4.14
C VAL A 12 3.63 19.85 3.91
N GLU A 13 4.04 20.72 4.83
CA GLU A 13 5.29 21.47 4.76
C GLU A 13 6.50 20.53 4.73
N GLU A 14 6.63 19.65 5.73
CA GLU A 14 7.78 18.75 5.84
C GLU A 14 7.83 17.75 4.68
N LEU A 15 6.70 17.22 4.20
CA LEU A 15 6.67 16.31 3.03
C LEU A 15 6.94 17.02 1.70
N SER A 16 6.63 18.31 1.58
CA SER A 16 6.96 19.12 0.41
C SER A 16 8.42 19.61 0.40
N SER A 17 9.09 19.55 1.54
CA SER A 17 10.51 19.89 1.67
C SER A 17 11.42 18.86 1.00
N THR A 18 12.73 19.10 1.00
CA THR A 18 13.73 18.16 0.47
C THR A 18 14.79 17.84 1.52
N GLY A 19 15.41 16.67 1.42
CA GLY A 19 16.51 16.27 2.31
C GLY A 19 16.01 15.72 3.63
N ALA A 20 16.74 15.99 4.72
CA ALA A 20 16.54 15.32 6.01
C ALA A 20 15.13 15.51 6.60
N THR A 21 14.53 16.69 6.43
CA THR A 21 13.17 16.99 6.92
C THR A 21 12.12 16.10 6.25
N GLN A 22 12.16 16.00 4.93
CA GLN A 22 11.26 15.12 4.17
C GLN A 22 11.46 13.65 4.55
N THR A 23 12.71 13.20 4.67
CA THR A 23 13.01 11.82 5.07
C THR A 23 12.44 11.50 6.44
N SER A 24 12.60 12.38 7.44
CA SER A 24 12.02 12.19 8.78
C SER A 24 10.49 12.12 8.75
N ALA A 25 9.84 13.00 7.97
CA ALA A 25 8.40 12.96 7.79
C ALA A 25 7.95 11.64 7.13
N LEU A 26 8.64 11.17 6.09
CA LEU A 26 8.33 9.90 5.43
C LEU A 26 8.48 8.70 6.38
N GLU A 27 9.50 8.68 7.22
CA GLU A 27 9.70 7.64 8.23
C GLU A 27 8.58 7.60 9.26
N ASP A 28 8.18 8.77 9.77
CA ASP A 28 7.08 8.87 10.72
C ASP A 28 5.74 8.47 10.09
N LEU A 29 5.50 8.87 8.84
CA LEU A 29 4.30 8.47 8.10
C LEU A 29 4.27 6.96 7.85
N ARG A 30 5.42 6.35 7.57
CA ARG A 30 5.56 4.88 7.44
C ARG A 30 5.20 4.17 8.74
N ILE A 31 5.65 4.67 9.90
CA ILE A 31 5.31 4.08 11.20
C ILE A 31 3.80 4.15 11.45
N ILE A 32 3.18 5.31 11.20
CA ILE A 32 1.74 5.53 11.35
C ILE A 32 0.93 4.59 10.42
N LEU A 33 1.33 4.49 9.16
CA LEU A 33 0.69 3.61 8.18
C LEU A 33 0.78 2.15 8.58
N LYS A 34 1.98 1.68 8.96
CA LYS A 34 2.19 0.28 9.37
C LYS A 34 1.30 -0.09 10.56
N GLY A 35 1.26 0.76 11.59
CA GLY A 35 0.42 0.52 12.77
C GLY A 35 -1.08 0.59 12.47
N GLY A 36 -1.52 1.54 11.63
CA GLY A 36 -2.93 1.71 11.30
C GLY A 36 -3.46 0.61 10.37
N LEU A 37 -2.71 0.25 9.33
CA LEU A 37 -3.15 -0.75 8.36
C LEU A 37 -3.24 -2.15 8.97
N LEU A 38 -2.32 -2.52 9.87
CA LEU A 38 -2.39 -3.79 10.61
C LEU A 38 -3.65 -3.90 11.48
N ARG A 39 -4.19 -2.78 11.98
CA ARG A 39 -5.45 -2.75 12.74
C ARG A 39 -6.69 -2.69 11.85
N ALA A 40 -6.57 -2.07 10.68
CA ALA A 40 -7.70 -1.79 9.80
C ALA A 40 -8.17 -2.99 8.98
N LEU A 41 -7.32 -4.01 8.76
CA LEU A 41 -7.71 -5.21 8.01
C LEU A 41 -8.25 -6.28 8.97
N PRO A 42 -9.56 -6.59 8.96
CA PRO A 42 -10.12 -7.65 9.78
C PRO A 42 -9.62 -9.01 9.28
N GLY A 43 -9.27 -9.91 10.20
CA GLY A 43 -8.82 -11.28 9.88
C GLY A 43 -9.88 -12.19 9.28
N THR A 44 -11.00 -11.66 8.81
CA THR A 44 -12.19 -12.38 8.34
C THR A 44 -11.94 -13.18 7.05
N ILE A 45 -10.83 -12.93 6.33
CA ILE A 45 -10.39 -13.75 5.20
C ILE A 45 -8.93 -14.13 5.42
N GLN A 46 -8.71 -15.33 5.98
CA GLN A 46 -7.40 -15.82 6.41
C GLN A 46 -6.32 -15.77 5.31
N GLY A 47 -6.69 -16.05 4.06
CA GLY A 47 -5.78 -15.99 2.90
C GLY A 47 -5.35 -14.56 2.54
N VAL A 48 -6.26 -13.59 2.61
CA VAL A 48 -5.99 -12.17 2.31
C VAL A 48 -5.06 -11.56 3.35
N ARG A 49 -5.24 -11.95 4.62
CA ARG A 49 -4.43 -11.43 5.71
C ARG A 49 -2.97 -11.83 5.56
N LYS A 50 -2.68 -13.09 5.22
CA LYS A 50 -1.31 -13.57 5.05
C LYS A 50 -0.59 -12.86 3.89
N GLU A 51 -1.27 -12.74 2.74
CA GLU A 51 -0.75 -12.01 1.59
C GLU A 51 -0.55 -10.52 1.91
N PHE A 52 -1.47 -9.93 2.67
CA PHE A 52 -1.33 -8.55 3.12
C PHE A 52 -0.12 -8.36 4.04
N GLU A 53 0.02 -9.19 5.06
CA GLU A 53 1.12 -9.12 6.03
C GLU A 53 2.49 -9.33 5.36
N SER A 54 2.60 -10.24 4.38
CA SER A 54 3.85 -10.47 3.65
C SER A 54 4.25 -9.31 2.73
N ASN A 55 3.30 -8.47 2.31
CA ASN A 55 3.52 -7.39 1.34
C ASN A 55 3.25 -6.00 1.93
N ILE A 56 3.13 -5.88 3.26
CA ILE A 56 2.76 -4.62 3.91
C ILE A 56 3.73 -3.50 3.61
N ASP A 57 5.03 -3.80 3.57
CA ASP A 57 6.06 -2.79 3.32
C ASP A 57 5.99 -2.26 1.88
N ASP A 58 5.67 -3.11 0.89
CA ASP A 58 5.43 -2.69 -0.51
C ASP A 58 4.22 -1.76 -0.61
N PHE A 59 3.11 -2.12 0.04
CA PHE A 59 1.91 -1.27 0.05
C PHE A 59 2.16 0.09 0.68
N ILE A 60 2.96 0.13 1.75
CA ILE A 60 3.32 1.40 2.37
C ILE A 60 4.18 2.24 1.43
N GLN A 61 5.18 1.64 0.79
CA GLN A 61 6.03 2.36 -0.17
C GLN A 61 5.21 2.96 -1.32
N GLU A 62 4.35 2.17 -1.95
CA GLU A 62 3.47 2.65 -3.03
C GLU A 62 2.53 3.76 -2.53
N THR A 63 2.01 3.62 -1.31
CA THR A 63 1.18 4.66 -0.67
C THR A 63 1.96 5.96 -0.48
N LEU A 64 3.22 5.90 0.00
CA LEU A 64 4.05 7.09 0.19
C LEU A 64 4.31 7.82 -1.13
N VAL A 65 4.57 7.08 -2.22
CA VAL A 65 4.72 7.64 -3.56
C VAL A 65 3.45 8.37 -4.00
N LEU A 66 2.28 7.75 -3.81
CA LEU A 66 1.00 8.36 -4.16
C LEU A 66 0.66 9.57 -3.28
N VAL A 67 1.01 9.54 -1.99
CA VAL A 67 0.85 10.67 -1.08
C VAL A 67 1.68 11.86 -1.56
N LEU A 68 2.97 11.67 -1.86
CA LEU A 68 3.83 12.73 -2.39
C LEU A 68 3.32 13.28 -3.72
N ARG A 69 2.86 12.40 -4.62
CA ARG A 69 2.31 12.78 -5.92
C ARG A 69 1.06 13.63 -5.82
N HIS A 70 0.23 13.40 -4.81
CA HIS A 70 -1.07 14.06 -4.65
C HIS A 70 -1.10 15.03 -3.47
N LEU A 71 0.06 15.37 -2.91
CA LEU A 71 0.17 16.17 -1.69
C LEU A 71 -0.52 17.54 -1.83
N ASP A 72 -0.41 18.14 -3.00
CA ASP A 72 -1.05 19.40 -3.41
C ASP A 72 -2.59 19.34 -3.43
N THR A 73 -3.17 18.14 -3.55
CA THR A 73 -4.62 17.94 -3.56
C THR A 73 -5.24 17.90 -2.16
N TYR A 74 -4.42 17.88 -1.11
CA TYR A 74 -4.90 17.89 0.27
C TYR A 74 -5.46 19.26 0.66
N GLN A 75 -6.75 19.32 0.99
CA GLN A 75 -7.48 20.57 1.26
C GLN A 75 -7.73 20.84 2.76
N GLY A 76 -7.16 20.05 3.67
CA GLY A 76 -7.38 20.24 5.12
C GLY A 76 -8.81 19.97 5.63
N ARG A 77 -9.65 19.27 4.85
CA ARG A 77 -11.05 18.95 5.23
C ARG A 77 -11.18 17.78 6.22
N SER A 78 -10.09 17.09 6.51
CA SER A 78 -9.98 16.01 7.49
C SER A 78 -8.58 16.05 8.10
N LYS A 79 -8.28 15.21 9.08
CA LYS A 79 -6.89 14.96 9.47
C LYS A 79 -6.07 14.48 8.27
N PHE A 80 -4.81 14.89 8.20
CA PHE A 80 -3.87 14.50 7.15
C PHE A 80 -3.73 12.98 7.11
N THR A 81 -3.54 12.35 8.27
CA THR A 81 -3.43 10.89 8.40
C THR A 81 -4.68 10.15 7.92
N THR A 82 -5.89 10.71 8.13
CA THR A 82 -7.13 10.15 7.59
C THR A 82 -7.15 10.17 6.05
N TRP A 83 -6.71 11.28 5.45
CA TRP A 83 -6.60 11.39 4.00
C TRP A 83 -5.58 10.38 3.44
N VAL A 84 -4.42 10.24 4.09
CA VAL A 84 -3.41 9.23 3.75
C VAL A 84 -3.95 7.81 3.88
N TYR A 85 -4.66 7.46 4.95
CA TYR A 85 -5.25 6.12 5.09
C TYR A 85 -6.24 5.80 3.97
N LYS A 86 -6.98 6.79 3.46
CA LYS A 86 -7.88 6.61 2.32
C LYS A 86 -7.12 6.23 1.05
N ILE A 87 -5.95 6.83 0.82
CA ILE A 87 -5.05 6.46 -0.28
C ILE A 87 -4.54 5.04 -0.04
N ALA A 88 -4.00 4.76 1.14
CA ALA A 88 -3.41 3.47 1.50
C ALA A 88 -4.38 2.30 1.28
N ILE A 89 -5.61 2.43 1.78
CA ILE A 89 -6.65 1.40 1.65
C ILE A 89 -6.95 1.13 0.17
N ARG A 90 -7.08 2.18 -0.65
CA ARG A 90 -7.33 2.03 -2.10
C ARG A 90 -6.17 1.35 -2.80
N THR A 91 -4.93 1.71 -2.46
CA THR A 91 -3.71 1.09 -2.98
C THR A 91 -3.68 -0.40 -2.64
N VAL A 92 -3.85 -0.76 -1.37
CA VAL A 92 -3.87 -2.16 -0.89
C VAL A 92 -4.92 -2.98 -1.64
N PHE A 93 -6.17 -2.51 -1.71
CA PHE A 93 -7.21 -3.25 -2.43
C PHE A 93 -6.96 -3.37 -3.92
N SER A 94 -6.40 -2.34 -4.56
CA SER A 94 -6.08 -2.36 -5.98
C SER A 94 -4.93 -3.32 -6.30
N GLU A 95 -3.94 -3.42 -5.43
CA GLU A 95 -2.85 -4.37 -5.57
C GLU A 95 -3.29 -5.82 -5.28
N LEU A 96 -4.01 -6.06 -4.17
CA LEU A 96 -4.53 -7.40 -3.85
C LEU A 96 -5.45 -7.94 -4.96
N ARG A 97 -6.25 -7.07 -5.59
CA ARG A 97 -7.06 -7.46 -6.75
C ARG A 97 -6.20 -7.85 -7.95
N ARG A 98 -5.15 -7.07 -8.26
CA ARG A 98 -4.23 -7.35 -9.38
C ARG A 98 -3.46 -8.65 -9.17
N ARG A 99 -2.98 -8.89 -7.94
CA ARG A 99 -2.25 -10.11 -7.57
C ARG A 99 -3.12 -11.36 -7.71
N ARG A 100 -4.34 -11.33 -7.17
CA ARG A 100 -5.31 -12.41 -7.35
C ARG A 100 -5.62 -12.73 -8.81
N TRP A 101 -5.78 -11.71 -9.66
CA TRP A 101 -5.98 -11.96 -11.09
C TRP A 101 -4.76 -12.61 -11.72
N LYS A 102 -3.56 -12.13 -11.40
CA LYS A 102 -2.31 -12.75 -11.87
C LYS A 102 -2.19 -14.22 -11.44
N ASP A 103 -2.53 -14.55 -10.20
CA ASP A 103 -2.52 -15.93 -9.71
C ASP A 103 -3.52 -16.82 -10.45
N VAL A 104 -4.74 -16.31 -10.72
CA VAL A 104 -5.74 -17.03 -11.52
C VAL A 104 -5.26 -17.28 -12.95
N PHE A 105 -4.70 -16.27 -13.62
CA PHE A 105 -4.14 -16.44 -14.97
C PHE A 105 -2.97 -17.44 -15.00
N LEU A 106 -2.07 -17.39 -14.01
CA LEU A 106 -0.96 -18.34 -13.89
C LEU A 106 -1.45 -19.77 -13.64
N GLU A 107 -2.45 -19.95 -12.79
CA GLU A 107 -3.07 -21.26 -12.57
C GLU A 107 -3.76 -21.79 -13.84
N GLU A 108 -4.43 -20.92 -14.61
CA GLU A 108 -5.06 -21.28 -15.88
C GLU A 108 -4.02 -21.68 -16.94
N GLU A 109 -2.92 -20.92 -17.07
CA GLU A 109 -1.79 -21.28 -17.95
C GLU A 109 -1.19 -22.64 -17.55
N MET A 110 -0.94 -22.88 -16.26
CA MET A 110 -0.42 -24.15 -15.76
C MET A 110 -1.39 -25.32 -16.00
N LYS A 111 -2.71 -25.11 -15.87
CA LYS A 111 -3.74 -26.12 -16.18
C LYS A 111 -3.87 -26.38 -17.68
N SER A 112 -3.64 -25.36 -18.51
CA SER A 112 -3.63 -25.47 -19.97
C SER A 112 -2.31 -25.99 -20.56
N GLY A 113 -1.26 -26.11 -19.74
CA GLY A 113 0.12 -26.40 -20.13
C GLY A 113 0.53 -27.88 -20.22
N GLN A 114 -0.41 -28.84 -20.24
CA GLN A 114 -0.13 -30.24 -20.59
C GLN A 114 -1.09 -30.75 -21.66
N ALA A 115 -0.86 -30.34 -22.89
CA ALA A 115 -1.18 -31.12 -24.09
C ALA A 115 -0.16 -30.71 -25.16
N SER A 116 1.01 -31.37 -25.19
CA SER A 116 1.89 -31.32 -26.35
C SER A 116 1.33 -32.27 -27.41
N PRO A 117 0.92 -31.81 -28.61
CA PRO A 117 0.35 -32.68 -29.65
C PRO A 117 1.38 -33.54 -30.41
N GLU A 118 2.46 -34.00 -29.78
CA GLU A 118 3.59 -34.65 -30.46
C GLU A 118 3.64 -36.19 -30.30
N GLU A 119 2.49 -36.86 -30.13
CA GLU A 119 2.42 -38.34 -30.09
C GLU A 119 1.44 -38.95 -31.11
N LEU A 120 1.35 -38.37 -32.31
CA LEU A 120 0.77 -39.05 -33.48
C LEU A 120 1.68 -38.86 -34.70
N ALA A 121 2.79 -39.60 -34.71
CA ALA A 121 3.61 -39.84 -35.90
C ALA A 121 3.88 -41.33 -36.04
#